data_AF-A0AAX1FV23-F1
#
_entry.id   AF-A0AAX1FV23-F1
#
_cell.length_a   1.000
_cell.length_b   1.000
_cell.length_c   1.000
_cell.angle_alpha   90.00
_cell.angle_beta   90.00
_cell.angle_gamma   90.00
#
_symmetry.space_group_name_H-M   'P 1'
#
loop_
_entity.id
_entity.type
_entity.pdbx_description
1 polymer ?
#
loop_
_entity_poly.entity_id
_entity_poly.type
_entity_poly.pdbx_seq_one_letter_code
_entity_poly.pdbx_strand_id
1 'polypeptide(L)' 'MVIAQKEGLAAGDLVTELDMPKSTISRNLRKLGDRFSPKQAGLDLIRLEHDESDYRVRRAYLTKRGKEFLSAIKLALA' A
#
# COMPACT_ATOMS: atom_id res chain seq x y z
N MET A 1 4.41 -5.80 4.77
CA MET A 1 5.05 -6.90 4.01
C MET A 1 4.17 -7.43 2.89
N VAL A 2 2.85 -7.61 3.08
CA VAL A 2 1.96 -8.24 2.08
C VAL A 2 2.02 -7.61 0.68
N ILE A 3 1.85 -6.28 0.54
CA ILE A 3 1.92 -5.61 -0.78
C ILE A 3 3.28 -5.82 -1.47
N ALA A 4 4.36 -5.92 -0.69
CA ALA A 4 5.69 -6.16 -1.22
C ALA A 4 5.92 -7.60 -1.68
N GLN A 5 5.11 -8.55 -1.21
CA GLN A 5 5.12 -9.95 -1.66
C GLN A 5 4.21 -10.14 -2.88
N LYS A 6 3.12 -9.37 -2.94
CA LYS A 6 2.14 -9.42 -4.02
C LYS A 6 1.58 -8.03 -4.29
N GLU A 7 2.06 -7.40 -5.34
CA GLU A 7 1.52 -6.13 -5.83
C GLU A 7 0.16 -6.35 -6.51
N GLY A 8 -0.60 -5.27 -6.71
CA GLY A 8 -1.92 -5.32 -7.34
C GLY A 8 -3.07 -5.67 -6.40
N LEU A 9 -2.82 -5.78 -5.09
CA LEU A 9 -3.87 -6.04 -4.10
C LEU A 9 -4.75 -4.82 -3.88
N ALA A 10 -6.05 -5.03 -3.83
CA ALA A 10 -7.04 -4.04 -3.41
C ALA A 10 -7.23 -4.06 -1.89
N ALA A 11 -7.90 -3.03 -1.37
CA ALA A 11 -8.21 -2.95 0.06
C ALA A 11 -9.06 -4.14 0.55
N GLY A 12 -9.93 -4.70 -0.30
CA GLY A 12 -10.71 -5.90 0.03
C GLY A 12 -9.83 -7.14 0.22
N ASP A 13 -8.89 -7.37 -0.71
CA ASP A 13 -7.94 -8.48 -0.62
C ASP A 13 -7.13 -8.41 0.67
N LEU A 14 -6.69 -7.19 1.04
CA LEU A 14 -5.92 -6.95 2.27
C LEU A 14 -6.72 -7.13 3.55
N VAL A 15 -8.05 -6.92 3.52
CA VAL A 15 -8.91 -7.21 4.67
C VAL A 15 -8.91 -8.72 4.94
N THR A 16 -9.06 -9.53 3.89
CA THR A 16 -9.04 -10.99 4.00
C THR A 16 -7.66 -11.51 4.39
N GLU A 17 -6.59 -11.03 3.75
CA GLU A 17 -5.23 -11.52 3.97
C GLU A 17 -4.68 -11.19 5.37
N LEU A 18 -5.07 -10.03 5.92
CA LEU A 18 -4.54 -9.55 7.21
C LEU A 18 -5.52 -9.75 8.36
N ASP A 19 -6.73 -10.23 8.10
CA ASP A 19 -7.84 -10.29 9.06
C ASP A 19 -8.02 -8.96 9.83
N MET A 20 -8.06 -7.86 9.09
CA MET A 20 -8.14 -6.50 9.65
C MET A 20 -9.34 -5.73 9.12
N PRO A 21 -9.95 -4.85 9.95
CA PRO A 21 -11.05 -4.00 9.49
C PRO A 21 -10.67 -3.12 8.30
N LYS A 22 -11.60 -2.97 7.35
CA LYS A 22 -11.42 -2.17 6.12
C LYS A 22 -11.02 -0.72 6.41
N SER A 23 -11.51 -0.13 7.50
CA SER A 23 -11.15 1.22 7.93
C SER A 23 -9.66 1.33 8.30
N THR A 24 -9.13 0.33 9.01
CA THR A 24 -7.70 0.22 9.36
C THR A 24 -6.85 0.05 8.11
N ILE A 25 -7.22 -0.86 7.21
CA ILE A 25 -6.54 -1.05 5.92
C ILE A 25 -6.52 0.24 5.12
N SER A 26 -7.66 0.91 4.97
CA SER A 26 -7.77 2.16 4.21
C SER A 26 -6.91 3.28 4.79
N ARG A 27 -6.86 3.41 6.13
CA ARG A 27 -6.02 4.39 6.81
C ARG A 27 -4.53 4.10 6.59
N ASN A 28 -4.12 2.83 6.66
CA ASN A 28 -2.75 2.43 6.41
C ASN A 28 -2.34 2.64 4.95
N LEU A 29 -3.19 2.29 3.98
CA LEU A 29 -2.93 2.55 2.56
C LEU A 29 -2.72 4.03 2.28
N ARG A 30 -3.54 4.92 2.87
CA ARG A 30 -3.33 6.38 2.77
C ARG A 30 -2.00 6.81 3.38
N LYS A 31 -1.62 6.25 4.52
CA LYS A 31 -0.38 6.62 5.21
C LYS A 31 0.86 6.19 4.42
N LEU A 32 0.80 5.00 3.80
CA LEU A 32 1.87 4.48 2.95
C LEU A 32 1.92 5.15 1.57
N GLY A 33 0.81 5.75 1.12
CA GLY A 33 0.70 6.45 -0.16
C GLY A 33 1.41 7.80 -0.20
N ASP A 34 1.11 8.58 -1.22
CA ASP A 34 1.59 9.95 -1.43
C ASP A 34 0.98 10.95 -0.43
N ARG A 35 -0.27 10.72 -0.01
CA ARG A 35 -1.02 11.63 0.86
C ARG A 35 -1.86 10.91 1.91
N PHE A 36 -1.57 11.19 3.19
CA PHE A 36 -2.36 10.67 4.31
C PHE A 36 -3.63 11.49 4.56
N SER A 37 -3.52 12.82 4.51
CA SER A 37 -4.63 13.77 4.66
C SER A 37 -4.39 15.01 3.80
N PRO A 38 -5.38 15.91 3.60
CA PRO A 38 -5.20 17.12 2.78
C PRO A 38 -4.02 18.01 3.22
N LYS A 39 -3.66 17.97 4.51
CA LYS A 39 -2.59 18.78 5.10
C LYS A 39 -1.32 17.98 5.39
N GLN A 40 -1.32 16.67 5.12
CA GLN A 40 -0.24 15.77 5.53
C GLN A 40 0.13 14.80 4.41
N ALA A 41 1.38 14.88 3.98
CA ALA A 41 1.99 13.92 3.06
C ALA A 41 2.00 12.51 3.69
N GLY A 42 1.86 11.51 2.83
CA GLY A 42 2.12 10.12 3.20
C GLY A 42 3.60 9.79 3.09
N LEU A 43 3.93 8.51 3.18
CA LEU A 43 5.31 8.02 3.16
C LEU A 43 5.85 7.78 1.74
N ASP A 44 5.00 7.87 0.71
CA ASP A 44 5.33 7.65 -0.69
C ASP A 44 6.00 6.28 -0.94
N LEU A 45 5.54 5.25 -0.23
CA LEU A 45 6.05 3.88 -0.36
C LEU A 45 5.19 3.03 -1.30
N ILE A 46 3.91 3.37 -1.43
CA ILE A 46 3.01 2.72 -2.38
C ILE A 46 2.28 3.75 -3.24
N ARG A 47 1.87 3.33 -4.43
CA ARG A 47 0.90 4.05 -5.27
C ARG A 47 -0.37 3.23 -5.39
N LEU A 48 -1.49 3.94 -5.52
CA LEU A 48 -2.82 3.34 -5.71
C LEU A 48 -3.31 3.67 -7.11
N GLU A 49 -3.48 2.65 -7.94
CA GLU A 49 -3.96 2.78 -9.31
C GLU A 49 -5.37 2.25 -9.45
N HIS A 50 -6.15 2.87 -10.33
CA HIS A 50 -7.47 2.38 -10.67
C HIS A 50 -7.35 1.05 -11.43
N ASP A 51 -8.18 0.08 -11.07
CA ASP A 51 -8.28 -1.17 -11.81
C ASP A 51 -8.91 -0.92 -13.19
N GLU A 52 -8.39 -1.62 -14.21
CA GLU A 52 -8.85 -1.46 -15.61
C GLU A 52 -10.26 -2.03 -15.85
N SER A 53 -10.66 -3.04 -15.09
CA SER A 53 -11.97 -3.69 -15.18
C SER A 53 -13.03 -3.01 -14.31
N ASP A 54 -12.63 -2.40 -13.20
CA ASP A 54 -13.51 -1.59 -12.34
C ASP A 54 -12.78 -0.37 -11.77
N TYR A 55 -13.07 0.81 -12.33
CA TYR A 55 -12.51 2.09 -11.89
C TYR A 55 -12.79 2.43 -10.42
N ARG A 56 -13.74 1.78 -9.75
CA ARG A 56 -13.99 2.01 -8.31
C ARG A 56 -12.98 1.30 -7.42
N VAL A 57 -12.30 0.29 -7.94
CA VAL A 57 -11.28 -0.47 -7.24
C VAL A 57 -9.93 0.22 -7.41
N ARG A 58 -9.18 0.34 -6.32
CA ARG A 58 -7.80 0.80 -6.33
C ARG A 58 -6.86 -0.32 -5.90
N ARG A 59 -5.82 -0.56 -6.70
CA ARG A 59 -4.80 -1.58 -6.49
C ARG A 59 -3.48 -0.94 -6.05
N ALA A 60 -2.83 -1.56 -5.08
CA ALA A 60 -1.61 -1.06 -4.48
C ALA A 60 -0.34 -1.66 -5.12
N TYR A 61 0.61 -0.79 -5.46
CA TYR A 61 1.92 -1.14 -6.01
C TYR A 61 3.02 -0.39 -5.26
N LEU A 62 4.23 -0.94 -5.18
CA LEU A 62 5.36 -0.21 -4.60
C LEU A 62 5.80 0.92 -5.53
N THR A 63 6.13 2.07 -4.94
CA THR A 63 6.87 3.12 -5.63
C THR A 63 8.36 2.75 -5.73
N LYS A 64 9.15 3.54 -6.46
CA LYS A 64 10.61 3.40 -6.45
C LYS A 64 11.16 3.50 -5.02
N ARG A 65 10.74 4.53 -4.28
CA ARG A 65 11.09 4.73 -2.87
C ARG A 65 10.64 3.55 -1.99
N GLY A 66 9.45 3.00 -2.24
CA GLY A 66 8.96 1.80 -1.55
C GLY A 66 9.86 0.59 -1.73
N LYS A 67 10.35 0.36 -2.95
CA LYS A 67 11.29 -0.73 -3.27
C LYS A 67 12.63 -0.52 -2.58
N GLU A 68 13.17 0.69 -2.61
CA GLU A 68 14.42 1.05 -1.93
C GLU A 68 14.31 0.84 -0.40
N PHE A 69 13.20 1.31 0.19
CA PHE A 69 12.92 1.14 1.61
C PHE A 69 12.80 -0.34 2.02
N LEU A 70 12.11 -1.15 1.22
CA LEU A 70 12.01 -2.59 1.45
C LEU A 70 13.38 -3.25 1.43
N SER A 71 14.23 -2.90 0.47
CA SER A 71 15.61 -3.42 0.39
C SER A 71 16.42 -3.05 1.62
N ALA A 72 16.33 -1.80 2.09
CA ALA A 72 17.00 -1.35 3.31
C ALA A 72 16.53 -2.12 4.55
N ILE A 73 15.21 -2.35 4.69
CA ILE A 73 14.67 -3.17 5.79
C ILE A 73 15.18 -4.62 5.73
N LYS A 74 15.17 -5.23 4.54
CA LYS A 74 15.65 -6.62 4.37
C LYS A 74 17.11 -6.77 4.77
N LEU A 75 17.96 -5.80 4.43
CA LEU A 75 19.36 -5.79 4.84
C LEU A 75 19.54 -5.58 6.34
N ALA A 76 18.71 -4.74 6.97
CA ALA A 76 18.80 -4.47 8.41
C ALA A 76 18.28 -5.61 9.30
N LEU A 77 17.45 -6.50 8.74
CA LEU A 77 16.89 -7.67 9.44
C LEU A 77 17.65 -8.97 9.14
N ALA A 78 18.65 -8.93 8.25
CA ALA A 78 19.54 -10.04 7.93
C ALA A 78 20.71 -10.11 8.93
#